data_AF-X1BUH0-F1
#
_entry.id   AF-X1BUH0-F1
#
_cell.length_a   1.000
_cell.length_b   1.000
_cell.length_c   1.000
_cell.angle_alpha   90.00
_cell.angle_beta   90.00
_cell.angle_gamma   90.00
#
_symmetry.space_group_name_H-M   'P 1'
#
loop_
_entity.id
_entity.type
_entity.pdbx_description
1 polymer ?
#
loop_
_entity_poly.entity_id
_entity_poly.type
_entity_poly.pdbx_seq_one_letter_code
_entity_poly.pdbx_strand_id
1 'polypeptide(L)'
;AGFRLMKLGLESANQKTLDRLRKNNTVEQIKNGCRIAKDAGLDVHLTIMVGYPWETKEDALRTLELGYNLMRSGFADMLQSTKFVSYPPNFI
;
A
#
# COMPACT_ATOMS: atom_id res chain seq x y z
N ALA A 1 25.79 6.60 -4.09
CA ALA A 1 24.93 6.52 -2.89
C ALA A 1 24.41 5.08 -2.77
N GLY A 2 24.58 4.44 -1.61
CA GLY A 2 24.19 3.03 -1.37
C GLY A 2 22.83 2.93 -0.70
N PHE A 3 21.75 3.26 -1.44
CA PHE A 3 20.39 3.06 -0.95
C PHE A 3 20.14 1.56 -0.73
N ARG A 4 19.57 1.20 0.42
CA ARG A 4 19.29 -0.20 0.79
C ARG A 4 17.80 -0.50 0.92
N LEU A 5 16.96 0.53 1.12
CA LEU A 5 15.54 0.40 1.41
C LEU A 5 14.72 1.38 0.57
N MET A 6 13.65 0.89 -0.04
CA MET A 6 12.63 1.67 -0.72
C MET A 6 11.29 1.52 0.01
N LYS A 7 10.69 2.65 0.40
CA LYS A 7 9.31 2.67 0.93
C LYS A 7 8.33 2.83 -0.22
N LEU A 8 7.41 1.89 -0.38
CA LEU A 8 6.39 1.89 -1.42
C LEU A 8 5.00 1.94 -0.79
N GLY A 9 4.25 2.97 -1.16
CA GLY A 9 2.91 3.22 -0.68
C GLY A 9 1.85 2.53 -1.51
N LEU A 10 1.42 1.34 -1.08
CA LEU A 10 0.35 0.57 -1.74
C LEU A 10 -1.02 1.13 -1.38
N GLU A 11 -1.20 1.50 -0.12
CA GLU A 11 -2.38 2.13 0.47
C GLU A 11 -3.66 1.29 0.38
N SER A 12 -4.21 1.03 -0.81
CA SER A 12 -5.40 0.17 -0.99
C SER A 12 -5.28 -0.68 -2.25
N ALA A 13 -5.77 -1.92 -2.20
CA ALA A 13 -5.95 -2.77 -3.39
C ALA A 13 -7.25 -2.45 -4.17
N ASN A 14 -7.95 -1.38 -3.80
CA ASN A 14 -9.17 -0.94 -4.47
C ASN A 14 -8.90 0.33 -5.30
N GLN A 15 -9.01 0.21 -6.63
CA GLN A 15 -8.80 1.36 -7.53
C GLN A 15 -9.73 2.54 -7.20
N LYS A 16 -10.98 2.28 -6.80
CA LYS A 16 -11.91 3.34 -6.40
C LYS A 16 -11.40 4.11 -5.17
N THR A 17 -10.71 3.44 -4.25
CA THR A 17 -10.07 4.08 -3.10
C THR A 17 -8.87 4.90 -3.56
N LEU A 18 -7.99 4.33 -4.40
CA LEU A 18 -6.82 5.04 -4.93
C LEU A 18 -7.21 6.31 -5.71
N ASP A 19 -8.29 6.24 -6.50
CA ASP A 19 -8.83 7.35 -7.28
C ASP A 19 -9.38 8.45 -6.35
N ARG A 20 -10.10 8.07 -5.29
CA ARG A 20 -10.57 9.01 -4.26
C ARG A 20 -9.42 9.69 -3.51
N LEU A 21 -8.32 8.95 -3.29
CA LEU A 21 -7.08 9.48 -2.72
C LEU A 21 -6.25 10.30 -3.73
N ARG A 22 -6.66 10.38 -5.00
CA ARG A 22 -5.95 11.06 -6.10
C ARG A 22 -4.51 10.57 -6.28
N LYS A 23 -4.27 9.28 -6.01
CA LYS A 23 -2.92 8.69 -6.07
C LYS A 23 -2.40 8.49 -7.50
N ASN A 24 -3.22 8.69 -8.54
CA ASN A 24 -2.89 8.59 -9.97
C ASN A 24 -2.02 7.38 -10.37
N ASN A 25 -2.11 6.31 -9.59
CA ASN A 25 -1.38 5.06 -9.80
C ASN A 25 -2.37 3.90 -9.74
N THR A 26 -2.07 2.84 -10.47
CA THR A 26 -2.82 1.59 -10.44
C THR A 26 -2.19 0.57 -9.50
N VAL A 27 -2.99 -0.40 -9.07
CA VAL A 27 -2.52 -1.54 -8.28
C VAL A 27 -1.37 -2.28 -8.99
N GLU A 28 -1.48 -2.44 -10.32
CA GLU A 28 -0.48 -3.08 -11.17
C GLU A 28 0.83 -2.29 -11.21
N GLN A 29 0.78 -0.96 -11.28
CA GLN A 29 1.97 -0.11 -11.22
C GLN A 29 2.70 -0.27 -9.89
N ILE A 30 1.96 -0.37 -8.77
CA ILE A 30 2.55 -0.61 -7.45
C ILE A 30 3.25 -1.96 -7.40
N LYS A 31 2.61 -3.03 -7.89
CA LYS A 31 3.21 -4.38 -7.96
C LYS A 31 4.49 -4.38 -8.80
N ASN A 32 4.44 -3.73 -9.97
CA ASN A 32 5.61 -3.63 -10.85
C ASN A 32 6.74 -2.81 -10.22
N GLY A 33 6.40 -1.74 -9.50
CA GLY A 33 7.37 -0.95 -8.72
C GLY A 33 8.09 -1.78 -7.66
N CYS A 34 7.35 -2.64 -6.95
CA CYS A 34 7.94 -3.58 -5.97
C CYS A 34 8.94 -4.54 -6.64
N ARG A 35 8.54 -5.13 -7.78
CA ARG A 35 9.41 -6.03 -8.55
C ARG A 35 10.69 -5.33 -9.02
N ILE A 36 10.57 -4.15 -9.63
CA ILE A 36 11.71 -3.36 -10.10
C ILE A 36 12.66 -3.03 -8.94
N ALA A 37 12.12 -2.66 -7.78
CA ALA A 37 12.93 -2.36 -6.60
C ALA A 37 13.71 -3.59 -6.10
N LYS A 38 13.08 -4.78 -6.07
CA LYS A 38 13.76 -6.03 -5.73
C LYS A 38 14.80 -6.43 -6.77
N ASP A 39 14.49 -6.30 -8.06
CA ASP A 39 15.43 -6.58 -9.16
C ASP A 39 16.67 -5.67 -9.09
N ALA A 40 16.51 -4.46 -8.55
CA ALA A 40 17.61 -3.52 -8.27
C ALA A 40 18.38 -3.83 -6.96
N GLY A 41 18.02 -4.90 -6.24
CA GLY A 41 18.66 -5.30 -4.98
C GLY A 41 18.29 -4.44 -3.77
N LEU A 42 17.16 -3.73 -3.83
CA LEU A 42 16.65 -2.94 -2.71
C LEU A 42 15.73 -3.78 -1.82
N ASP A 43 15.75 -3.49 -0.51
CA ASP A 43 14.71 -3.92 0.40
C ASP A 43 13.45 -3.07 0.16
N VAL A 44 12.28 -3.69 0.18
CA VAL A 44 10.99 -3.04 -0.07
C VAL A 44 10.16 -3.03 1.21
N HIS A 45 9.87 -1.83 1.69
CA HIS A 45 8.95 -1.60 2.80
C HIS A 45 7.62 -1.12 2.25
N LEU A 46 6.61 -1.98 2.34
CA LEU A 46 5.26 -1.70 1.87
C LEU A 46 4.42 -1.01 2.96
N THR A 47 3.66 0.01 2.60
CA THR A 47 2.63 0.58 3.49
C THR A 47 1.24 0.30 2.93
N ILE A 48 0.30 -0.04 3.82
CA ILE A 48 -1.11 -0.19 3.51
C ILE A 48 -1.97 0.58 4.51
N MET A 49 -3.10 1.08 4.04
CA MET A 49 -4.09 1.80 4.82
C MET A 49 -5.46 1.20 4.59
N VAL A 50 -6.14 0.82 5.67
CA VAL A 50 -7.47 0.20 5.58
C VAL A 50 -8.48 0.94 6.45
N GLY A 51 -9.76 0.82 6.09
CA GLY A 51 -10.86 1.36 6.90
C GLY A 51 -11.22 2.79 6.55
N TYR A 52 -11.04 3.18 5.29
CA TYR A 52 -11.61 4.44 4.80
C TYR A 52 -13.14 4.41 4.97
N PRO A 53 -13.81 5.56 5.21
CA PRO A 53 -15.25 5.59 5.48
C PRO A 53 -16.14 4.98 4.38
N TRP A 54 -15.60 4.84 3.17
CA TRP A 54 -16.29 4.29 2.00
C TRP A 54 -15.85 2.86 1.64
N GLU A 55 -14.91 2.26 2.37
CA GLU A 55 -14.46 0.90 2.14
C GLU A 55 -15.29 -0.10 2.94
N THR A 56 -15.55 -1.26 2.33
CA THR A 56 -16.13 -2.40 3.04
C THR A 56 -15.05 -3.24 3.73
N LYS A 57 -15.47 -4.19 4.58
CA LYS A 57 -14.56 -5.16 5.18
C LYS A 57 -13.83 -5.98 4.11
N GLU A 58 -14.52 -6.33 3.03
CA GLU A 58 -13.98 -7.07 1.90
C GLU A 58 -12.90 -6.26 1.18
N ASP A 59 -13.08 -4.94 1.02
CA ASP A 59 -12.05 -4.05 0.46
C ASP A 59 -10.76 -4.03 1.30
N ALA A 60 -10.93 -3.96 2.63
CA ALA A 60 -9.82 -4.03 3.56
C ALA A 60 -9.10 -5.40 3.49
N LEU A 61 -9.86 -6.50 3.41
CA LEU A 61 -9.30 -7.85 3.29
C LEU A 61 -8.53 -8.05 1.98
N ARG A 62 -9.04 -7.54 0.85
CA ARG A 62 -8.32 -7.58 -0.44
C ARG A 62 -7.00 -6.81 -0.37
N THR A 63 -6.97 -5.69 0.35
CA THR A 63 -5.73 -4.92 0.57
C THR A 63 -4.72 -5.69 1.41
N LEU A 64 -5.17 -6.33 2.49
CA LEU A 64 -4.34 -7.20 3.32
C LEU A 64 -3.82 -8.41 2.54
N GLU A 65 -4.67 -9.07 1.76
CA GLU A 65 -4.31 -10.22 0.92
C GLU A 65 -3.26 -9.83 -0.12
N LEU A 66 -3.38 -8.66 -0.75
CA LEU A 66 -2.37 -8.15 -1.67
C LEU A 66 -1.02 -7.94 -0.98
N GLY A 67 -1.01 -7.29 0.18
CA GLY A 67 0.21 -7.12 0.98
C GLY A 67 0.84 -8.45 1.38
N TYR A 68 0.03 -9.40 1.83
CA TYR A 68 0.47 -10.76 2.16
C TYR A 68 1.08 -11.49 0.95
N ASN A 69 0.45 -11.42 -0.22
CA ASN A 69 0.95 -12.05 -1.43
C ASN A 69 2.28 -11.45 -1.88
N LEU A 70 2.46 -10.13 -1.78
CA LEU A 70 3.72 -9.45 -2.11
C LEU A 70 4.85 -9.83 -1.15
N MET A 71 4.56 -9.96 0.14
CA MET A 71 5.54 -10.49 1.11
C MET A 71 5.91 -11.93 0.79
N ARG A 72 4.92 -12.80 0.56
CA ARG A 72 5.13 -14.23 0.31
C ARG A 72 5.91 -14.50 -0.97
N SER A 73 5.75 -13.66 -1.99
CA SER A 73 6.51 -13.76 -3.25
C SER A 73 7.91 -13.14 -3.17
N GLY A 74 8.31 -12.57 -2.03
CA GLY A 74 9.59 -11.88 -1.87
C GLY A 74 9.66 -10.51 -2.55
N PHE A 75 8.51 -9.94 -2.95
CA PHE A 75 8.44 -8.60 -3.55
C PHE A 75 8.29 -7.48 -2.50
N ALA A 76 8.11 -7.85 -1.23
CA ALA A 76 8.17 -6.95 -0.09
C ALA A 76 8.88 -7.65 1.08
N ASP A 77 9.69 -6.91 1.83
CA ASP A 77 10.44 -7.40 2.98
C ASP A 77 9.78 -6.97 4.30
N MET A 78 9.05 -5.86 4.29
CA MET A 78 8.35 -5.31 5.44
C MET A 78 6.96 -4.81 5.04
N LEU A 79 5.99 -4.92 5.96
CA LEU A 79 4.63 -4.41 5.79
C LEU A 79 4.23 -3.58 7.01
N GLN A 80 3.89 -2.32 6.77
CA GLN A 80 3.21 -1.47 7.76
C GLN A 80 1.73 -1.39 7.41
N SER A 81 0.87 -1.79 8.35
CA SER A 81 -0.57 -1.63 8.23
C SER A 81 -1.07 -0.56 9.18
N THR A 82 -1.74 0.45 8.63
CA THR A 82 -2.34 1.54 9.40
C THR A 82 -3.86 1.53 9.18
N LYS A 83 -4.64 1.65 10.27
CA LYS A 83 -6.09 1.89 10.15
C LYS A 83 -6.32 3.38 9.94
N PHE A 84 -7.15 3.72 8.96
CA PHE A 84 -7.59 5.10 8.78
C PHE A 84 -8.47 5.51 9.95
N VAL A 85 -8.13 6.63 10.57
CA VAL A 85 -8.93 7.28 11.61
C VAL A 85 -9.15 8.70 11.14
N SER A 86 -10.42 9.06 10.89
CA SER A 86 -10.78 10.44 10.57
C SER A 86 -10.34 11.34 11.73
N TYR A 87 -9.57 12.38 11.42
CA TYR A 87 -9.35 13.44 12.38
C TYR A 87 -10.69 14.14 12.64
N PRO A 88 -11.07 14.39 13.91
CA PRO A 88 -12.29 15.13 14.20
C PRO A 88 -12.26 16.48 13.47
N PRO A 89 -13.35 16.91 12.82
CA PRO A 89 -13.39 18.23 12.23
C PRO A 89 -13.09 19.24 13.32
N ASN A 90 -12.14 20.14 13.06
CA ASN A 90 -11.71 21.15 14.01
C ASN A 90 -12.94 21.84 14.62
N PHE A 91 -13.00 21.90 15.95
CA PHE A 91 -13.84 22.85 16.67
C PHE A 91 -13.32 24.25 16.31
N ILE A 92 -13.92 24.88 15.31
CA ILE A 92 -13.78 26.31 14.98
C ILE A 92 -15.19 26.88 14.93
#